data_AF-A0A3M1R4E6-F1
#
_entry.id   AF-A0A3M1R4E6-F1
#
_cell.length_a   1.000
_cell.length_b   1.000
_cell.length_c   1.000
_cell.angle_alpha   90.00
_cell.angle_beta   90.00
_cell.angle_gamma   90.00
#
_symmetry.space_group_name_H-M   'P 1'
#
loop_
_entity.id
_entity.type
_entity.pdbx_description
1 polymer ?
#
loop_
_entity_poly.entity_id
_entity_poly.type
_entity_poly.pdbx_seq_one_letter_code
_entity_poly.pdbx_strand_id
1 'polypeptide(L)' 'MAKDARIQTGIPGLDEILYGGLIPHRTYLVVGATGTGKTILSLQWLLDGKRRGDTGLYIT' A
#
# COMPACT_ATOMS: atom_id res chain seq x y z
N MET A 1 16.75 10.92 -14.78
CA MET A 1 16.25 10.30 -13.54
C MET A 1 15.01 9.50 -13.91
N ALA A 2 15.02 8.19 -13.71
CA ALA A 2 13.91 7.33 -14.10
C ALA A 2 12.62 7.76 -13.38
N LYS A 3 11.53 7.85 -14.13
CA LYS A 3 10.19 8.11 -13.62
C LYS A 3 9.71 6.80 -12.98
N ASP A 4 10.06 6.58 -11.71
CA ASP A 4 9.65 5.36 -10.99
C ASP A 4 8.12 5.25 -11.05
N ALA A 5 7.62 4.21 -11.71
CA ALA A 5 6.20 3.93 -11.77
C ALA A 5 5.71 3.61 -10.36
N ARG A 6 4.78 4.43 -9.84
CA ARG A 6 4.18 4.22 -8.52
C ARG A 6 3.38 2.93 -8.52
N ILE A 7 3.42 2.21 -7.40
CA ILE A 7 2.64 1.00 -7.14
C ILE A 7 1.35 1.42 -6.46
N GLN A 8 0.22 1.12 -7.09
CA GLN A 8 -1.10 1.38 -6.54
C GLN A 8 -1.35 0.58 -5.26
N THR A 9 -2.04 1.21 -4.31
CA THR A 9 -2.43 0.62 -3.03
C THR A 9 -3.65 -0.26 -3.11
N GLY A 10 -4.43 -0.14 -4.17
CA GLY A 10 -5.73 -0.80 -4.27
C GLY A 10 -6.80 -0.10 -3.43
N ILE A 11 -6.46 1.05 -2.83
CA ILE A 11 -7.37 1.89 -2.04
C ILE A 11 -7.55 3.19 -2.83
N PRO A 12 -8.64 3.35 -3.60
CA PRO A 12 -8.77 4.44 -4.56
C PRO A 12 -8.53 5.84 -3.98
N GLY A 13 -9.13 6.14 -2.82
CA GLY A 13 -8.94 7.44 -2.17
C GLY A 13 -7.52 7.68 -1.66
N LEU A 14 -6.79 6.63 -1.30
CA LEU A 14 -5.39 6.75 -0.89
C LEU A 14 -4.48 6.92 -2.11
N ASP A 15 -4.75 6.20 -3.20
CA ASP A 15 -4.01 6.33 -4.45
C ASP A 15 -4.16 7.73 -5.05
N GLU A 16 -5.34 8.34 -4.94
CA GLU A 16 -5.56 9.73 -5.32
C GLU A 16 -4.67 10.69 -4.51
N ILE A 17 -4.68 10.58 -3.19
CA ILE A 17 -3.86 11.40 -2.28
C ILE A 17 -2.36 11.21 -2.54
N LEU A 18 -1.96 9.99 -2.91
CA LEU A 18 -0.56 9.62 -3.17
C LEU A 18 -0.14 9.82 -4.64
N TYR A 19 -0.96 10.44 -5.48
CA TYR A 19 -0.69 10.68 -6.90
C TYR A 19 -0.38 9.40 -7.69
N GLY A 20 -1.18 8.35 -7.48
CA GLY A 20 -1.06 7.05 -8.14
C GLY A 20 -0.37 5.97 -7.32
N GLY A 21 -0.14 6.21 -6.02
CA GLY A 21 0.32 5.19 -5.07
C GLY A 21 1.75 5.38 -4.55
N LEU A 22 2.34 4.29 -4.06
CA LEU A 22 3.62 4.27 -3.37
C LEU A 22 4.80 4.18 -4.34
N ILE A 23 5.90 4.86 -4.03
CA ILE A 23 7.18 4.71 -4.75
C ILE A 23 7.76 3.31 -4.44
N PRO A 24 8.16 2.52 -5.46
CA PRO A 24 8.73 1.19 -5.27
C PRO A 24 10.05 1.21 -4.49
N HIS A 25 10.41 0.08 -3.89
CA HIS A 25 11.67 -0.11 -3.14
C HIS A 25 11.86 0.92 -2.00
N ARG A 26 10.79 1.17 -1.24
CA ARG A 26 10.76 2.06 -0.07
C ARG A 26 10.01 1.41 1.08
N THR A 27 10.33 1.83 2.29
CA THR A 27 9.60 1.48 3.50
C THR A 27 8.64 2.61 3.87
N TYR A 28 7.39 2.26 4.19
CA TYR A 28 6.37 3.19 4.62
C TYR A 28 5.90 2.85 6.02
N LEU A 29 5.70 3.88 6.86
CA LEU A 29 5.16 3.75 8.20
C LEU A 29 3.73 4.29 8.24
N VAL A 30 2.78 3.46 8.68
CA VAL A 30 1.38 3.86 8.87
C VAL A 30 1.14 4.10 10.36
N VAL A 31 0.84 5.35 10.72
CA VAL A 31 0.60 5.78 12.11
C VAL A 31 -0.85 6.18 12.30
N GLY A 32 -1.44 5.81 13.44
CA GLY A 32 -2.79 6.19 13.80
C GLY A 32 -3.22 5.58 15.13
N ALA A 33 -4.24 6.17 15.77
CA ALA A 33 -4.80 5.68 17.02
C ALA A 33 -5.35 4.24 16.92
N THR A 34 -5.60 3.60 18.06
CA THR A 34 -6.23 2.28 18.08
C THR A 34 -7.60 2.33 17.39
N GLY A 35 -7.93 1.30 16.61
CA GLY A 35 -9.20 1.23 15.88
C GLY A 35 -9.26 2.01 14.56
N THR A 36 -8.22 2.73 14.15
CA THR A 36 -8.22 3.51 12.88
C THR A 36 -7.99 2.66 11.62
N GLY A 37 -8.07 1.33 11.70
CA GLY A 37 -8.00 0.46 10.52
C GLY A 37 -6.60 0.22 9.93
N LYS A 38 -5.51 0.45 10.68
CA LYS A 38 -4.12 0.18 10.20
C LYS A 38 -3.93 -1.25 9.67
N THR A 39 -4.38 -2.25 10.43
CA THR A 39 -4.35 -3.66 10.01
C THR A 39 -5.18 -3.89 8.77
N ILE A 40 -6.35 -3.25 8.67
CA ILE A 40 -7.22 -3.34 7.49
C ILE A 40 -6.50 -2.77 6.27
N LEU A 41 -5.85 -1.61 6.39
CA LEU A 41 -5.05 -1.01 5.32
C LEU A 41 -3.94 -1.97 4.85
N SER A 42 -3.15 -2.53 5.78
CA SER A 42 -2.09 -3.48 5.44
C SER A 42 -2.61 -4.73 4.71
N LEU A 43 -3.75 -5.25 5.15
CA LEU A 43 -4.39 -6.40 4.52
C LEU A 43 -4.97 -6.07 3.14
N GLN A 44 -5.58 -4.90 2.97
CA GLN A 44 -6.07 -4.46 1.65
C GLN A 44 -4.93 -4.35 0.64
N TRP A 45 -3.80 -3.75 1.04
CA TRP A 45 -2.60 -3.69 0.21
C TRP A 45 -2.12 -5.10 -0.21
N LEU A 46 -2.04 -6.04 0.73
CA LEU A 46 -1.61 -7.41 0.44
C LEU A 46 -2.59 -8.17 -0.46
N LEU A 47 -3.90 -8.02 -0.22
CA LEU A 47 -4.93 -8.66 -1.03
C LEU A 47 -4.94 -8.10 -2.46
N ASP A 48 -4.75 -6.79 -2.61
CA ASP A 48 -4.65 -6.16 -3.92
C ASP A 48 -3.39 -6.60 -4.68
N GLY A 49 -2.24 -6.61 -4.01
CA GLY A 49 -1.02 -7.19 -4.56
C GLY A 49 -1.22 -8.65 -4.99
N LYS A 50 -1.88 -9.47 -4.17
CA LYS A 50 -2.18 -10.86 -4.52
C LYS A 50 -3.05 -10.98 -5.78
N ARG A 51 -4.03 -10.09 -5.98
CA ARG A 51 -4.86 -10.06 -7.20
C ARG A 51 -4.04 -9.72 -8.45
N ARG A 52 -2.98 -8.93 -8.30
CA ARG A 52 -2.01 -8.62 -9.38
C ARG A 52 -0.98 -9.71 -9.62
N GLY A 53 -0.94 -10.75 -8.77
CA GLY A 53 0.05 -11.82 -8.84
C GLY A 53 1.31 -11.56 -8.00
N ASP A 54 1.33 -10.50 -7.17
CA ASP A 54 2.46 -10.19 -6.30
C ASP A 54 2.58 -11.21 -5.16
N THR A 55 3.81 -11.41 -4.69
CA THR A 55 4.10 -12.16 -3.47
C THR A 55 4.19 -11.21 -2.29
N GLY A 56 3.43 -11.49 -1.22
CA GLY A 56 3.38 -10.67 -0.02
C GLY A 56 3.73 -11.46 1.24
N LEU A 57 4.27 -10.78 2.24
CA LEU A 57 4.54 -11.31 3.57
C LEU A 57 3.80 -10.44 4.60
N TYR A 58 3.07 -11.10 5.50
CA TYR A 58 2.42 -10.46 6.64
C TYR A 58 3.04 -10.98 7.93
N ILE A 59 3.59 -10.08 8.74
CA ILE A 59 4.17 -10.39 10.04
C ILE A 59 3.36 -9.63 11.09
N THR A 60 3.04 -10.30 12.20
CA THR A 60 2.32 -9.72 13.35
C THR A 60 3.28 -9.47 14.49
#